data_AF-A0A6A2YKS5-F1
#
_entry.id   AF-A0A6A2YKS5-F1
#
_cell.length_a   1.000
_cell.length_b   1.000
_cell.length_c   1.000
_cell.angle_alpha   90.00
_cell.angle_beta   90.00
_cell.angle_gamma   90.00
#
_symmetry.space_group_name_H-M   'P 1'
#
loop_
_entity.id
_entity.type
_entity.pdbx_description
1 polymer ?
#
loop_
_entity_poly.entity_id
_entity_poly.type
_entity_poly.pdbx_seq_one_letter_code
_entity_poly.pdbx_strand_id
1 'polypeptide(L)'
;MATCLVEDSSFEEDQLASMTKDVIVRASRLLDNKIRNIKEEMQRTNLELDSYKEKIKENQEKIKLNKQLPYLVGNIVEISEMNPEDEAEEDGANIDLDSQRKGKCVVLKTSTRQTIFYLLLDLVTLIN
;
A
#
# COMPACT_ATOMS: atom_id res chain seq x y z
N MET A 1 -26.98 21.83 -0.40
CA MET A 1 -26.91 20.67 -1.31
C MET A 1 -28.01 20.67 -2.38
N ALA A 2 -29.20 21.25 -2.15
CA ALA A 2 -30.26 21.31 -3.16
C ALA A 2 -29.94 22.22 -4.37
N THR A 3 -29.13 23.27 -4.19
CA THR A 3 -28.83 24.25 -5.26
C THR A 3 -27.94 23.68 -6.37
N CYS A 4 -27.09 22.69 -6.07
CA CYS A 4 -26.17 22.09 -7.05
C CYS A 4 -26.90 21.24 -8.10
N LEU A 5 -28.05 20.64 -7.75
CA LEU A 5 -28.81 19.78 -8.66
C LEU A 5 -29.67 20.57 -9.66
N VAL A 6 -29.90 21.87 -9.42
CA VAL A 6 -30.77 22.71 -10.26
C VAL A 6 -29.98 23.28 -11.45
N GLU A 7 -28.70 23.61 -11.27
CA GLU A 7 -27.85 24.13 -12.36
C GLU A 7 -27.50 23.05 -13.40
N ASP A 8 -27.30 21.80 -12.96
CA ASP A 8 -27.08 20.66 -13.85
C ASP A 8 -28.30 20.38 -14.75
N SER A 9 -29.52 20.58 -14.24
CA SER A 9 -30.74 20.27 -14.99
C SER A 9 -30.96 21.13 -16.24
N SER A 10 -30.57 22.41 -16.21
CA SER A 10 -30.67 23.30 -17.38
C SER A 10 -29.64 23.00 -18.47
N PHE A 11 -28.45 22.55 -18.09
CA PHE A 11 -27.39 22.22 -19.04
C PHE A 11 -27.66 20.91 -19.79
N GLU A 12 -28.24 19.93 -19.09
CA GLU A 12 -28.67 18.66 -19.66
C GLU A 12 -29.82 18.84 -20.65
N GLU A 13 -30.76 19.75 -20.42
CA GLU A 13 -31.87 20.06 -21.36
C GLU A 13 -31.37 20.67 -22.67
N ASP A 14 -30.41 21.59 -22.63
CA ASP A 14 -29.82 22.21 -23.82
C ASP A 14 -29.00 21.20 -24.64
N GLN A 15 -28.25 20.31 -23.98
CA GLN A 15 -27.56 19.21 -24.67
C GLN A 15 -28.54 18.22 -25.30
N LEU A 16 -29.60 17.84 -24.59
CA LEU A 16 -30.60 16.90 -25.07
C LEU A 16 -31.37 17.44 -26.28
N ALA A 17 -31.64 18.75 -26.32
CA ALA A 17 -32.26 19.44 -27.46
C ALA A 17 -31.37 19.46 -28.71
N SER A 18 -30.04 19.42 -28.53
CA SER A 18 -29.06 19.41 -29.63
C SER A 18 -28.86 18.02 -30.26
N MET A 19 -29.30 16.94 -29.60
CA MET A 19 -29.08 15.56 -30.02
C MET A 19 -30.31 14.97 -30.73
N THR A 20 -30.07 14.23 -31.82
CA THR A 20 -31.13 13.45 -32.47
C THR A 20 -31.60 12.30 -31.57
N LYS A 21 -32.91 11.99 -31.59
CA LYS A 21 -33.53 10.92 -30.79
C LYS A 21 -32.78 9.58 -30.80
N ASP A 22 -32.23 9.19 -31.95
CA ASP A 22 -31.44 7.95 -32.10
C ASP A 22 -30.12 7.98 -31.30
N VAL A 23 -29.49 9.14 -31.20
CA VAL A 23 -28.24 9.33 -30.44
C VAL A 23 -28.54 9.24 -28.94
N ILE A 24 -29.66 9.81 -28.49
CA ILE A 24 -30.12 9.72 -27.10
C ILE A 24 -30.36 8.26 -26.70
N VAL A 25 -31.09 7.49 -27.51
CA VAL A 25 -31.36 6.06 -27.22
C VAL A 25 -30.07 5.24 -27.17
N ARG A 26 -29.10 5.53 -28.06
CA ARG A 26 -27.79 4.87 -28.04
C ARG A 26 -26.98 5.25 -26.80
N ALA A 27 -26.99 6.53 -26.42
CA ALA A 27 -26.28 7.04 -25.25
C ALA A 27 -26.85 6.42 -23.96
N SER A 28 -28.18 6.35 -23.81
CA SER A 28 -28.83 5.69 -22.66
C SER A 28 -28.39 4.23 -22.52
N ARG A 29 -28.40 3.46 -23.61
CA ARG A 29 -27.94 2.05 -23.59
C ARG A 29 -26.47 1.91 -23.21
N LEU A 30 -25.62 2.84 -23.65
CA LEU A 30 -24.20 2.83 -23.30
C LEU A 30 -23.99 3.17 -21.83
N LEU A 31 -24.76 4.13 -21.30
CA LEU A 31 -24.76 4.47 -19.88
C LEU A 31 -25.27 3.31 -19.02
N ASP A 32 -26.33 2.62 -19.41
CA ASP A 32 -26.84 1.44 -18.69
C ASP A 32 -25.79 0.32 -18.60
N ASN A 33 -25.10 0.06 -19.71
CA ASN A 33 -24.00 -0.90 -19.73
C ASN A 33 -22.83 -0.46 -18.85
N LYS A 34 -22.51 0.84 -18.84
CA LYS A 34 -21.44 1.40 -18.00
C LYS A 34 -21.80 1.32 -16.52
N ILE A 35 -23.05 1.62 -16.15
CA ILE A 35 -23.57 1.49 -14.78
C ILE A 35 -23.46 0.04 -14.32
N ARG A 36 -23.81 -0.92 -15.16
CA ARG A 36 -23.67 -2.35 -14.84
C ARG A 36 -22.19 -2.72 -14.60
N ASN A 37 -21.30 -2.32 -15.50
CA ASN A 37 -19.87 -2.62 -15.38
C ASN A 37 -19.28 -2.01 -14.10
N ILE A 38 -19.56 -0.72 -13.82
CA ILE A 38 -19.09 -0.05 -12.60
C ILE A 38 -19.61 -0.77 -11.34
N LYS A 39 -20.86 -1.24 -11.33
CA LYS A 39 -21.40 -2.02 -10.20
C LYS A 39 -20.65 -3.33 -9.99
N GLU A 40 -20.30 -4.04 -11.06
CA GLU A 40 -19.53 -5.29 -11.00
C GLU A 40 -18.10 -5.03 -10.50
N GLU A 41 -17.43 -3.99 -11.00
CA GLU A 41 -16.10 -3.60 -10.52
C GLU A 41 -16.12 -3.18 -9.05
N MET A 42 -17.12 -2.39 -8.64
CA MET A 42 -17.30 -1.98 -7.25
C MET A 42 -17.48 -3.21 -6.34
N GLN A 43 -18.25 -4.20 -6.76
CA GLN A 43 -18.42 -5.46 -6.01
C GLN A 43 -17.10 -6.23 -5.90
N ARG A 44 -16.35 -6.37 -7.00
CA ARG A 44 -15.03 -7.03 -6.99
C ARG A 44 -14.07 -6.33 -6.03
N THR A 45 -13.94 -5.01 -6.14
CA THR A 45 -13.05 -4.22 -5.27
C THR A 45 -13.47 -4.31 -3.81
N ASN A 46 -14.77 -4.35 -3.50
CA ASN A 46 -15.22 -4.55 -2.11
C ASN A 46 -14.80 -5.91 -1.54
N LEU A 47 -14.88 -6.99 -2.33
CA LEU A 47 -14.41 -8.32 -1.89
C LEU A 47 -12.90 -8.34 -1.66
N GLU A 48 -12.12 -7.71 -2.55
CA GLU A 48 -10.67 -7.57 -2.37
C GLU A 48 -10.34 -6.77 -1.11
N LEU A 49 -11.06 -5.67 -0.88
CA LEU A 49 -10.91 -4.81 0.28
C LEU A 49 -11.18 -5.58 1.58
N ASP A 50 -12.24 -6.38 1.62
CA ASP A 50 -12.55 -7.21 2.79
C ASP A 50 -11.50 -8.31 3.01
N SER A 51 -10.97 -8.92 1.95
CA SER A 51 -9.82 -9.83 2.05
C SER A 51 -8.58 -9.15 2.63
N TYR A 52 -8.27 -7.92 2.19
CA TYR A 52 -7.15 -7.16 2.76
C TYR A 52 -7.38 -6.79 4.23
N LYS A 53 -8.60 -6.44 4.63
CA LYS A 53 -8.94 -6.21 6.05
C LYS A 53 -8.68 -7.44 6.90
N GLU A 54 -9.06 -8.63 6.42
CA GLU A 54 -8.80 -9.89 7.13
C GLU A 54 -7.31 -10.15 7.28
N LYS A 55 -6.53 -9.99 6.20
CA LYS A 55 -5.06 -10.12 6.23
C LYS A 55 -4.41 -9.12 7.20
N ILE A 56 -4.91 -7.88 7.26
CA ILE A 56 -4.43 -6.87 8.21
C ILE A 56 -4.72 -7.30 9.64
N LYS A 57 -5.94 -7.79 9.93
CA LYS A 57 -6.29 -8.29 11.27
C LYS A 57 -5.40 -9.47 11.69
N GLU A 58 -5.21 -10.44 10.81
CA GLU A 58 -4.33 -11.59 11.06
C GLU A 58 -2.88 -11.14 11.33
N ASN A 59 -2.35 -10.22 10.52
CA ASN A 59 -1.02 -9.67 10.72
C ASN A 59 -0.90 -8.86 12.02
N GLN A 60 -1.94 -8.10 12.39
CA GLN A 60 -1.98 -7.39 13.67
C GLN A 60 -1.95 -8.37 14.86
N GLU A 61 -2.64 -9.51 14.76
CA GLU A 61 -2.58 -10.57 15.78
C GLU A 61 -1.20 -11.22 15.85
N LYS A 62 -0.57 -11.52 14.71
CA LYS A 62 0.82 -12.00 14.66
C LYS A 62 1.78 -11.00 15.29
N ILE A 63 1.61 -9.70 15.02
CA ILE A 63 2.42 -8.65 15.66
C ILE A 63 2.16 -8.63 17.17
N LYS A 64 0.92 -8.75 17.63
CA LYS A 64 0.59 -8.80 19.07
C LYS A 64 1.25 -9.99 19.77
N LEU A 65 1.24 -11.17 19.16
CA LEU A 65 1.91 -12.36 19.70
C LEU A 65 3.43 -12.16 19.80
N ASN A 66 4.05 -11.60 18.75
CA ASN A 66 5.47 -11.24 18.80
C ASN A 66 5.75 -10.07 19.76
N LYS A 67 4.73 -9.26 20.11
CA LYS A 67 4.72 -8.19 21.12
C LYS A 67 4.33 -8.63 22.56
N GLN A 68 4.25 -9.95 22.82
CA GLN A 68 4.22 -10.48 24.19
C GLN A 68 5.60 -10.57 24.88
N LEU A 69 5.70 -9.95 26.06
CA LEU A 69 6.86 -10.01 26.95
C LEU A 69 7.15 -11.45 27.46
N PRO A 70 8.41 -11.78 27.82
CA PRO A 70 9.58 -10.89 27.95
C PRO A 70 10.44 -10.77 26.67
N TYR A 71 11.16 -9.64 26.54
CA TYR A 71 12.13 -9.41 25.46
C TYR A 71 13.57 -9.37 25.93
N LEU A 72 14.46 -9.77 25.02
CA LEU A 72 15.87 -9.45 25.13
C LEU A 72 16.07 -7.94 24.87
N VAL A 73 16.65 -7.25 25.85
CA VAL A 73 17.00 -5.83 25.73
C VAL A 73 18.43 -5.70 25.20
N GLY A 74 18.67 -4.72 24.34
CA GLY A 74 19.99 -4.35 23.84
C GLY A 74 20.08 -2.86 23.52
N ASN A 75 21.29 -2.35 23.39
CA ASN A 75 21.56 -0.97 22.99
C ASN A 75 21.95 -0.90 21.52
N ILE A 76 21.48 0.16 20.86
CA ILE A 76 21.95 0.55 19.54
C ILE A 76 23.35 1.14 19.67
N VAL A 77 24.31 0.56 18.96
CA VAL A 77 25.70 1.03 18.92
C VAL A 77 25.94 1.95 17.74
N GLU A 78 25.45 1.55 16.57
CA GLU A 78 25.64 2.23 15.31
C GLU A 78 24.42 2.03 14.40
N ILE A 79 24.11 3.04 13.61
CA ILE A 79 23.10 2.99 12.55
C ILE A 79 23.81 3.37 11.26
N SER A 80 23.72 2.53 10.24
CA SER A 80 24.34 2.76 8.94
C SER A 80 23.30 2.60 7.83
N GLU A 81 23.45 3.32 6.73
CA GLU A 81 22.60 3.22 5.55
C GLU A 81 23.35 2.42 4.48
N MET A 82 22.82 1.26 4.11
CA MET A 82 23.43 0.44 3.07
C MET A 82 22.88 0.87 1.72
N ASN A 83 23.72 1.56 0.94
CA ASN A 83 23.45 1.91 -0.44
C ASN A 83 24.27 0.99 -1.34
N PRO A 84 23.64 0.10 -2.13
CA PRO A 84 24.33 -0.81 -3.03
C PRO A 84 25.03 -0.10 -4.20
N GLU A 85 24.80 1.21 -4.38
CA GLU A 85 25.53 2.03 -5.34
C GLU A 85 26.92 2.47 -4.82
N ASP A 86 27.14 2.42 -3.49
CA ASP A 86 28.42 2.79 -2.86
C ASP A 86 29.39 1.60 -2.76
N GLU A 87 28.91 0.35 -2.93
CA GLU A 87 29.71 -0.90 -2.91
C GLU A 87 30.03 -1.45 -4.32
N ALA A 88 29.78 -0.69 -5.39
CA ALA A 88 29.97 -1.14 -6.77
C ALA A 88 31.43 -1.26 -7.24
N GLU A 89 32.41 -1.17 -6.33
CA GLU A 89 33.83 -1.37 -6.62
C GLU A 89 34.48 -2.45 -5.75
N GLU A 90 34.02 -3.71 -5.83
CA GLU A 90 34.97 -4.82 -5.78
C GLU A 90 34.46 -6.10 -6.45
N ASP A 91 35.34 -6.64 -7.29
CA ASP A 91 35.21 -7.79 -8.18
C ASP A 91 35.10 -9.13 -7.40
N GLY A 92 34.35 -10.09 -7.95
CA GLY A 92 34.32 -11.48 -7.47
C GLY A 92 32.93 -12.13 -7.48
N ALA A 93 32.82 -13.27 -8.17
CA ALA A 93 31.60 -14.05 -8.42
C ALA A 93 30.95 -14.71 -7.18
N ASN A 94 30.65 -13.96 -6.13
CA ASN A 94 29.81 -14.39 -5.01
C ASN A 94 29.01 -13.20 -4.48
N ILE A 95 27.92 -12.87 -5.16
CA ILE A 95 27.02 -11.77 -4.76
C ILE A 95 26.28 -12.21 -3.50
N ASP A 96 26.57 -11.58 -2.36
CA ASP A 96 25.75 -11.71 -1.16
C ASP A 96 24.38 -11.02 -1.41
N LEU A 97 23.31 -11.79 -1.30
CA LEU A 97 21.94 -11.31 -1.54
C LEU A 97 21.49 -10.31 -0.46
N ASP A 98 22.18 -10.24 0.68
CA ASP A 98 21.94 -9.22 1.69
C ASP A 98 22.60 -7.88 1.34
N SER A 99 23.74 -7.88 0.63
CA SER A 99 24.43 -6.64 0.20
C SER A 99 23.66 -5.80 -0.81
N GLN A 100 22.74 -6.41 -1.56
CA GLN A 100 21.91 -5.69 -2.54
C GLN A 100 20.69 -4.98 -1.92
N ARG A 101 20.43 -5.18 -0.62
CA ARG A 101 19.23 -4.62 0.02
C ARG A 101 19.49 -3.19 0.46
N LYS A 102 18.92 -2.24 -0.28
CA LYS A 102 18.78 -0.84 0.15
C LYS A 102 18.04 -0.81 1.49
N GLY A 103 18.68 -0.32 2.55
CA GLY A 103 18.05 -0.27 3.86
C GLY A 103 18.93 0.29 4.97
N LYS A 104 18.27 0.67 6.06
CA LYS A 104 18.97 1.07 7.29
C LYS A 104 19.39 -0.19 8.05
N CYS A 105 20.66 -0.31 8.35
CA CYS A 105 21.23 -1.36 9.15
C CYS A 105 21.54 -0.82 10.55
N VAL A 106 21.41 -1.68 11.56
CA VAL A 106 21.71 -1.33 12.95
C VAL A 106 22.60 -2.40 13.56
N VAL A 107 23.66 -1.94 14.22
CA VAL A 107 24.52 -2.77 15.06
C VAL A 107 24.00 -2.68 16.49
N LEU A 108 23.58 -3.82 17.05
CA LEU A 108 23.00 -3.94 18.38
C LEU A 108 23.95 -4.68 19.32
N LYS A 109 24.12 -4.18 20.54
CA LYS A 109 24.74 -4.92 21.65
C LYS A 109 23.66 -5.41 22.60
N THR A 110 23.45 -6.72 22.67
CA THR A 110 22.45 -7.33 23.55
C THR A 110 22.92 -7.33 25.00
N SER A 111 21.97 -7.43 25.94
CA SER A 111 22.25 -7.61 27.37
C SER A 111 23.03 -8.90 27.69
N THR A 112 23.04 -9.88 26.77
CA THR A 112 23.89 -11.08 26.83
C THR A 112 25.31 -10.86 26.29
N ARG A 113 25.70 -9.60 26.03
CA ARG A 113 27.02 -9.18 25.51
C ARG A 113 27.33 -9.72 24.12
N GLN A 114 26.31 -9.96 23.30
CA GLN A 114 26.48 -10.33 21.89
C GLN A 114 26.34 -9.10 21.01
N THR A 115 27.17 -8.98 19.98
CA THR A 115 27.05 -7.96 18.94
C THR A 115 26.34 -8.58 17.75
N ILE A 116 25.18 -8.05 17.38
CA ILE A 116 24.34 -8.56 16.31
C ILE A 116 24.15 -7.45 15.27
N PHE A 117 24.39 -7.78 14.01
CA PHE A 117 24.04 -6.93 12.87
C PHE A 117 22.60 -7.23 12.45
N TYR A 118 21.78 -6.20 12.31
CA TYR A 118 20.37 -6.33 11.99
C TYR A 118 19.96 -5.33 10.91
N LEU A 119 19.43 -5.83 9.79
CA LEU A 119 18.78 -4.99 8.78
C LEU A 119 17.40 -4.56 9.30
N LEU A 120 17.16 -3.25 9.41
CA LEU A 120 15.85 -2.76 9.85
C LEU A 120 14.81 -3.06 8.80
N LEU A 121 13.83 -3.88 9.19
CA LEU A 121 12.53 -3.92 8.54
C LEU A 121 11.72 -2.72 9.03
N ASP A 122 11.07 -1.99 8.12
CA ASP A 122 10.26 -0.78 8.36
C ASP A 122 9.17 -0.92 9.45
N LEU A 123 8.93 -2.13 9.95
CA LEU A 123 8.05 -2.40 11.06
C LEU A 123 8.45 -1.62 12.33
N VAL A 124 9.75 -1.39 12.56
CA VAL A 124 10.23 -0.73 13.80
C VAL A 124 9.76 0.72 13.87
N THR A 125 9.70 1.43 12.75
CA THR A 125 9.25 2.83 12.65
C THR A 125 7.74 2.97 12.82
N LEU A 126 6.97 1.93 12.46
CA LEU A 126 5.50 1.90 12.48
C LEU A 126 4.91 1.54 13.86
N ILE A 127 5.76 1.21 14.84
CA ILE A 127 5.36 0.71 16.16
C ILE A 127 5.30 1.80 17.24
N ASN A 128 5.72 3.04 16.94
CA ASN A 128 5.54 4.22 17.82
C ASN A 128 4.36 5.08 17.39
#